data_AF-A0A848WBE7-F1
#
_entry.id   AF-A0A848WBE7-F1
#
_cell.length_a   1.000
_cell.length_b   1.000
_cell.length_c   1.000
_cell.angle_alpha   90.00
_cell.angle_beta   90.00
_cell.angle_gamma   90.00
#
_symmetry.space_group_name_H-M   'P 1'
#
loop_
_entity.id
_entity.type
_entity.pdbx_description
1 polymer ?
#
loop_
_entity_poly.entity_id
_entity_poly.type
_entity_poly.pdbx_seq_one_letter_code
_entity_poly.pdbx_strand_id
1 'polypeptide(L)'
;MTSHIRAMLKFLRQIGQSLRAHWKLATGIVAASVVVVILALAQWIGVLAIERHAGYFAPVWAADGEHIYLLERRTTGVVWGLGWEFFSPPANSYVISDRLTLNRLNVANGKLEILERFEGTPVTGRTTQHYRGRIFNTMSARIIPTASGAELLVRMNIPRVPRSEQWALAGTWTPDQPSNAKWTEKYAGNTAAPNEVLQNGIEVITVHGRESFPAAVLAVAADESYRVLLKNGDFDRLYPDGVPPRHIAERTGRERIEKSREFSRVKEELTEKFAAQGLNDGAASLRAYDEMEELGFLPKSPRLVATPLSAAPADVKVFDIPQEYFEVGLFQDIAAAIDAPNQEVKTSTSDYLKYYDDEVGLRLKRWRNDGNDRFAVRTAGRTYLMEVRRFDRK
;
A
#
# COMPACT_ATOMS: atom_id res chain seq x y z
N MET A 1 -47.06 -79.75 -7.67
CA MET A 1 -45.74 -79.44 -8.29
C MET A 1 -45.43 -77.94 -8.40
N THR A 2 -46.43 -77.05 -8.55
CA THR A 2 -46.23 -75.60 -8.72
C THR A 2 -45.79 -74.83 -7.46
N SER A 3 -46.07 -75.33 -6.25
CA SER A 3 -45.70 -74.68 -4.97
C SER A 3 -44.18 -74.74 -4.68
N HIS A 4 -43.56 -75.91 -4.84
CA HIS A 4 -42.12 -76.08 -4.61
C HIS A 4 -41.25 -75.28 -5.58
N ILE A 5 -41.68 -75.15 -6.85
CA ILE A 5 -40.99 -74.34 -7.85
C ILE A 5 -41.02 -72.85 -7.46
N ARG A 6 -42.15 -72.33 -6.95
CA ARG A 6 -42.24 -70.94 -6.48
C ARG A 6 -41.37 -70.68 -5.24
N ALA A 7 -41.31 -71.62 -4.30
CA ALA A 7 -40.45 -71.51 -3.12
C ALA A 7 -38.97 -71.49 -3.50
N MET A 8 -38.55 -72.38 -4.40
CA MET A 8 -37.18 -72.43 -4.92
C MET A 8 -36.80 -71.16 -5.68
N LEU A 9 -37.70 -70.61 -6.51
CA LEU A 9 -37.48 -69.34 -7.21
C LEU A 9 -37.37 -68.15 -6.25
N LYS A 10 -38.17 -68.10 -5.18
CA LYS A 10 -38.05 -67.06 -4.14
C LYS A 10 -36.72 -67.15 -3.41
N PHE A 11 -36.28 -68.36 -3.04
CA PHE A 11 -35.00 -68.59 -2.38
C PHE A 11 -33.80 -68.20 -3.27
N LEU A 12 -33.81 -68.59 -4.55
CA LEU A 12 -32.77 -68.19 -5.52
C LEU A 12 -32.76 -66.67 -5.75
N ARG A 13 -33.93 -66.02 -5.75
CA ARG A 13 -34.03 -64.56 -5.88
C ARG A 13 -33.50 -63.85 -4.63
N GLN A 14 -33.74 -64.39 -3.44
CA GLN A 14 -33.23 -63.86 -2.17
C GLN A 14 -31.71 -64.02 -2.05
N ILE A 15 -31.16 -65.19 -2.45
CA ILE A 15 -29.71 -65.41 -2.55
C ILE A 15 -29.09 -64.45 -3.57
N GLY A 16 -29.71 -64.30 -4.75
CA GLY A 16 -29.24 -63.37 -5.78
C GLY A 16 -29.26 -61.90 -5.33
N GLN A 17 -30.26 -61.49 -4.54
CA GLN A 17 -30.31 -60.14 -3.96
C GLN A 17 -29.23 -59.93 -2.88
N SER A 18 -29.02 -60.90 -1.99
CA SER A 18 -27.96 -60.86 -0.98
C SER A 18 -26.58 -60.79 -1.64
N LEU A 19 -26.28 -61.67 -2.61
CA LEU A 19 -25.00 -61.67 -3.32
C LEU A 19 -24.73 -60.35 -4.05
N ARG A 20 -25.74 -59.75 -4.69
CA ARG A 20 -25.61 -58.43 -5.35
C ARG A 20 -25.33 -57.31 -4.35
N ALA A 21 -25.93 -57.35 -3.15
CA ALA A 21 -25.68 -56.36 -2.11
C ALA A 21 -24.23 -56.46 -1.57
N HIS A 22 -23.76 -57.68 -1.30
CA HIS A 22 -22.38 -57.92 -0.87
C HIS A 22 -21.37 -57.54 -1.95
N TRP A 23 -21.67 -57.83 -3.23
CA TRP A 23 -20.83 -57.39 -4.35
C TRP A 23 -20.74 -55.87 -4.45
N LYS A 24 -21.87 -55.15 -4.35
CA LYS A 24 -21.89 -53.68 -4.37
C LYS A 24 -21.11 -53.07 -3.21
N LEU A 25 -21.20 -53.67 -2.02
CA LEU A 25 -20.42 -53.24 -0.85
C LEU A 25 -18.92 -53.50 -1.06
N ALA A 26 -18.54 -54.69 -1.53
CA ALA A 26 -17.16 -55.03 -1.80
C ALA A 26 -16.55 -54.14 -2.89
N THR A 27 -17.26 -53.90 -3.99
CA THR A 27 -16.81 -52.98 -5.04
C THR A 27 -16.71 -51.54 -4.54
N GLY A 28 -17.64 -51.11 -3.68
CA GLY A 28 -17.59 -49.80 -3.03
C GLY A 28 -16.36 -49.63 -2.13
N ILE A 29 -16.02 -50.64 -1.32
CA ILE A 29 -14.84 -50.62 -0.44
C ILE A 29 -13.55 -50.60 -1.25
N VAL A 30 -13.45 -51.43 -2.30
CA VAL A 30 -12.27 -51.46 -3.18
C VAL A 30 -12.10 -50.11 -3.88
N ALA A 31 -13.17 -49.54 -4.44
CA ALA A 31 -13.12 -48.23 -5.10
C ALA A 31 -12.70 -47.12 -4.13
N ALA A 32 -13.27 -47.08 -2.92
CA ALA A 32 -12.88 -46.11 -1.89
C ALA A 32 -11.41 -46.25 -1.49
N SER A 33 -10.92 -47.49 -1.32
CA SER A 33 -9.53 -47.76 -0.98
C SER A 33 -8.57 -47.28 -2.07
N VAL A 34 -8.90 -47.54 -3.34
CA VAL A 34 -8.12 -47.05 -4.49
C VAL A 34 -8.06 -45.52 -4.51
N VAL A 35 -9.19 -44.84 -4.29
CA VAL A 35 -9.22 -43.37 -4.22
C VAL A 35 -8.33 -42.85 -3.09
N VAL A 36 -8.39 -43.44 -1.90
CA VAL A 36 -7.54 -43.04 -0.77
C VAL A 36 -6.05 -43.22 -1.08
N VAL A 37 -5.67 -44.34 -1.71
CA VAL A 37 -4.27 -44.58 -2.12
C VAL A 37 -3.82 -43.55 -3.16
N ILE A 38 -4.67 -43.23 -4.15
CA ILE A 38 -4.34 -42.21 -5.16
C ILE A 38 -4.17 -40.83 -4.51
N LEU A 39 -5.05 -40.44 -3.60
CA LEU A 39 -4.96 -39.16 -2.88
C LEU A 39 -3.72 -39.10 -1.99
N ALA A 40 -3.40 -40.19 -1.28
CA ALA A 40 -2.20 -40.28 -0.46
C ALA A 40 -0.93 -40.20 -1.32
N LEU A 41 -0.90 -40.86 -2.47
CA LEU A 41 0.21 -40.77 -3.41
C LEU A 41 0.33 -39.36 -3.98
N ALA A 42 -0.78 -38.75 -4.42
CA ALA A 42 -0.81 -37.38 -4.94
C ALA A 42 -0.33 -36.36 -3.90
N GLN A 43 -0.66 -36.57 -2.62
CA GLN A 43 -0.14 -35.77 -1.52
C GLN A 43 1.36 -36.02 -1.30
N TRP A 44 1.79 -37.27 -1.31
CA TRP A 44 3.19 -37.64 -1.12
C TRP A 44 4.11 -37.09 -2.21
N ILE A 45 3.65 -37.04 -3.46
CA ILE A 45 4.39 -36.44 -4.59
C ILE A 45 4.15 -34.93 -4.75
N GLY A 46 3.47 -34.28 -3.80
CA GLY A 46 3.30 -32.82 -3.82
C GLY A 46 2.40 -32.27 -4.93
N VAL A 47 1.47 -33.09 -5.42
CA VAL A 47 0.46 -32.69 -6.42
C VAL A 47 -0.82 -32.21 -5.75
N LEU A 48 -1.08 -32.60 -4.50
CA LEU A 48 -2.27 -32.24 -3.74
C LEU A 48 -1.89 -31.91 -2.29
N ALA A 49 -2.30 -30.75 -1.78
CA ALA A 49 -2.09 -30.37 -0.39
C ALA A 49 -3.32 -29.71 0.20
N ILE A 50 -3.51 -29.86 1.51
CA ILE A 50 -4.44 -29.04 2.29
C ILE A 50 -3.57 -28.05 3.05
N GLU A 51 -3.67 -26.78 2.69
CA GLU A 51 -2.86 -25.73 3.29
C GLU A 51 -3.69 -24.89 4.26
N ARG A 52 -3.02 -24.45 5.31
CA ARG A 52 -3.56 -23.58 6.35
C ARG A 52 -2.56 -22.48 6.62
N HIS A 53 -2.97 -21.24 6.44
CA HIS A 53 -2.13 -20.08 6.75
C HIS A 53 -2.86 -19.13 7.68
N ALA A 54 -2.11 -18.55 8.61
CA ALA A 54 -2.51 -17.41 9.40
C ALA A 54 -1.47 -16.32 9.17
N GLY A 55 -1.88 -15.07 9.01
CA GLY A 55 -0.94 -13.96 8.80
C GLY A 55 -1.45 -12.68 9.44
N TYR A 56 -0.50 -11.87 9.90
CA TYR A 56 -0.77 -10.57 10.54
C TYR A 56 -0.43 -9.44 9.57
N PHE A 57 -1.33 -8.49 9.41
CA PHE A 57 -1.23 -7.45 8.39
C PHE A 57 -1.46 -6.08 8.99
N ALA A 58 -0.73 -5.09 8.45
CA ALA A 58 -0.84 -3.68 8.81
C ALA A 58 -0.86 -3.41 10.33
N PRO A 59 0.10 -3.96 11.12
CA PRO A 59 0.20 -3.62 12.52
C PRO A 59 0.48 -2.12 12.67
N VAL A 60 -0.22 -1.46 13.57
CA VAL A 60 0.00 -0.05 13.89
C VAL A 60 -0.25 0.18 15.37
N TRP A 61 0.54 1.07 15.97
CA TRP A 61 0.29 1.52 17.33
C TRP A 61 -1.06 2.22 17.43
N ALA A 62 -1.82 1.88 18.47
CA ALA A 62 -2.98 2.67 18.87
C ALA A 62 -2.53 4.03 19.44
N ALA A 63 -3.44 5.00 19.49
CA ALA A 63 -3.15 6.34 20.02
C ALA A 63 -2.72 6.35 21.49
N ASP A 64 -3.06 5.30 22.26
CA ASP A 64 -2.65 5.13 23.65
C ASP A 64 -1.19 4.68 23.83
N GLY A 65 -0.55 4.16 22.78
CA GLY A 65 0.81 3.61 22.83
C GLY A 65 0.96 2.29 23.61
N GLU A 66 -0.12 1.74 24.15
CA GLU A 66 -0.13 0.47 24.90
C GLU A 66 -0.63 -0.70 24.06
N HIS A 67 -1.39 -0.40 23.00
CA HIS A 67 -2.00 -1.37 22.13
C HIS A 67 -1.50 -1.27 20.69
N ILE A 68 -1.63 -2.39 19.97
CA ILE A 68 -1.40 -2.47 18.53
C ILE A 68 -2.68 -2.96 17.86
N TYR A 69 -3.17 -2.21 16.88
CA TYR A 69 -4.20 -2.68 15.96
C TYR A 69 -3.54 -3.45 14.82
N LEU A 70 -4.13 -4.59 14.45
CA LEU A 70 -3.66 -5.40 13.33
C LEU A 70 -4.80 -6.20 12.73
N LEU A 71 -4.68 -6.56 11.46
CA LEU A 71 -5.58 -7.50 10.80
C LEU A 71 -4.98 -8.90 10.84
N GLU A 72 -5.76 -9.88 11.26
CA GLU A 72 -5.41 -11.29 11.11
C GLU A 72 -6.25 -11.92 10.01
N ARG A 73 -5.59 -12.55 9.04
CA ARG A 73 -6.23 -13.37 8.01
C ARG A 73 -5.89 -14.84 8.26
N ARG A 74 -6.90 -15.70 8.32
CA ARG A 74 -6.76 -17.15 8.41
C ARG A 74 -7.43 -17.80 7.20
N THR A 75 -6.63 -18.50 6.39
CA THR A 75 -7.11 -19.16 5.18
C THR A 75 -6.83 -20.65 5.24
N THR A 76 -7.79 -21.46 4.82
CA THR A 76 -7.66 -22.91 4.61
C THR A 76 -8.20 -23.27 3.24
N GLY A 77 -7.47 -24.09 2.51
CA GLY A 77 -7.89 -24.53 1.19
C GLY A 77 -7.16 -25.76 0.70
N VAL A 78 -7.66 -26.31 -0.40
CA VAL A 78 -7.01 -27.40 -1.14
C VAL A 78 -6.20 -26.76 -2.26
N VAL A 79 -4.96 -27.21 -2.42
CA VAL A 79 -4.07 -26.76 -3.50
C VAL A 79 -3.68 -27.98 -4.31
N TRP A 80 -3.70 -27.87 -5.63
CA TRP A 80 -3.31 -28.96 -6.51
C TRP A 80 -2.67 -28.51 -7.81
N GLY A 81 -1.92 -29.44 -8.41
CA GLY A 81 -1.25 -29.29 -9.68
C GLY A 81 0.25 -29.51 -9.55
N LEU A 82 0.88 -29.86 -10.67
CA LEU A 82 2.31 -30.11 -10.76
C LEU A 82 3.14 -28.91 -10.28
N GLY A 83 2.61 -27.69 -10.47
CA GLY A 83 3.26 -26.44 -10.05
C GLY A 83 3.24 -26.15 -8.55
N TRP A 84 2.69 -27.03 -7.72
CA TRP A 84 2.65 -26.83 -6.27
C TRP A 84 4.02 -27.09 -5.63
N GLU A 85 4.59 -28.30 -5.63
CA GLU A 85 5.87 -28.55 -4.93
C GLU A 85 7.12 -28.57 -5.81
N PHE A 86 7.03 -29.05 -7.06
CA PHE A 86 8.23 -29.47 -7.80
C PHE A 86 8.39 -28.87 -9.20
N PHE A 87 7.36 -28.23 -9.77
CA PHE A 87 7.40 -27.72 -11.14
C PHE A 87 7.05 -26.23 -11.28
N SER A 88 7.48 -25.66 -12.40
CA SER A 88 7.15 -24.29 -12.81
C SER A 88 5.67 -24.19 -13.28
N PRO A 89 5.04 -23.01 -13.18
CA PRO A 89 3.66 -22.69 -12.71
C PRO A 89 2.51 -22.74 -13.75
N PRO A 90 1.20 -22.60 -13.37
CA PRO A 90 0.65 -22.30 -12.04
C PRO A 90 -0.24 -23.40 -11.41
N ALA A 91 -0.30 -23.42 -10.07
CA ALA A 91 -1.12 -24.34 -9.29
C ALA A 91 -2.55 -23.81 -9.10
N ASN A 92 -3.51 -24.72 -9.00
CA ASN A 92 -4.89 -24.39 -8.67
C ASN A 92 -5.07 -24.45 -7.15
N SER A 93 -5.90 -23.56 -6.61
CA SER A 93 -6.29 -23.58 -5.21
C SER A 93 -7.79 -23.36 -5.08
N TYR A 94 -8.41 -24.07 -4.16
CA TYR A 94 -9.81 -23.91 -3.79
C TYR A 94 -9.88 -23.51 -2.31
N VAL A 95 -10.42 -22.33 -2.04
CA VAL A 95 -10.48 -21.80 -0.67
C VAL A 95 -11.74 -22.32 0.02
N ILE A 96 -11.54 -23.15 1.05
CA ILE A 96 -12.62 -23.70 1.87
C ILE A 96 -13.11 -22.65 2.88
N SER A 97 -12.17 -21.98 3.54
CA SER A 97 -12.50 -20.93 4.51
C SER A 97 -11.43 -19.84 4.46
N ASP A 98 -11.87 -18.60 4.45
CA ASP A 98 -11.00 -17.45 4.63
C ASP A 98 -11.68 -16.45 5.58
N ARG A 99 -11.01 -16.15 6.69
CA ARG A 99 -11.54 -15.32 7.75
C ARG A 99 -10.60 -14.15 7.96
N LEU A 100 -11.18 -12.95 8.01
CA LEU A 100 -10.48 -11.72 8.33
C LEU A 100 -11.02 -11.16 9.64
N THR A 101 -10.12 -10.72 10.51
CA THR A 101 -10.47 -10.13 11.81
C THR A 101 -9.62 -8.90 12.08
N LEU A 102 -10.23 -7.88 12.65
CA LEU A 102 -9.52 -6.77 13.28
C LEU A 102 -9.23 -7.16 14.73
N ASN A 103 -7.98 -7.05 15.14
CA ASN A 103 -7.53 -7.41 16.47
C ASN A 103 -6.81 -6.26 17.16
N ARG A 104 -6.86 -6.28 18.49
CA ARG A 104 -6.09 -5.43 19.38
C ARG A 104 -5.15 -6.29 20.21
N LEU A 105 -3.86 -6.02 20.12
CA LEU A 105 -2.83 -6.66 20.93
C LEU A 105 -2.43 -5.72 22.06
N ASN A 106 -2.54 -6.16 23.31
CA ASN A 106 -1.95 -5.44 24.45
C ASN A 106 -0.46 -5.80 24.55
N VAL A 107 0.40 -4.78 24.51
CA VAL A 107 1.85 -4.98 24.38
C VAL A 107 2.51 -5.42 25.69
N ALA A 108 1.90 -5.10 26.83
CA ALA A 108 2.42 -5.44 28.16
C ALA A 108 2.21 -6.92 28.48
N ASN A 109 1.01 -7.45 28.22
CA ASN A 109 0.65 -8.83 28.59
C ASN A 109 0.50 -9.80 27.40
N GLY A 110 0.63 -9.31 26.16
CA GLY A 110 0.51 -10.12 24.94
C GLY A 110 -0.90 -10.62 24.63
N LYS A 111 -1.94 -10.15 25.35
CA LYS A 111 -3.32 -10.55 25.12
C LYS A 111 -3.82 -10.01 23.78
N LEU A 112 -4.26 -10.90 22.92
CA LEU A 112 -4.90 -10.57 21.65
C LEU A 112 -6.42 -10.63 21.79
N GLU A 113 -7.09 -9.54 21.48
CA GLU A 113 -8.54 -9.40 21.50
C GLU A 113 -9.08 -9.19 20.09
N ILE A 114 -10.14 -9.93 19.74
CA ILE A 114 -10.83 -9.76 18.46
C ILE A 114 -11.83 -8.61 18.61
N LEU A 115 -11.62 -7.53 17.86
CA LEU A 115 -12.49 -6.36 17.87
C LEU A 115 -13.65 -6.49 16.88
N GLU A 116 -13.37 -7.00 15.69
CA GLU A 116 -14.38 -7.18 14.63
C GLU A 116 -14.06 -8.40 13.77
N ARG A 117 -15.09 -9.11 13.33
CA ARG A 117 -15.00 -10.22 12.36
C ARG A 117 -15.67 -9.80 11.08
N PHE A 118 -14.97 -9.92 9.96
CA PHE A 118 -15.52 -9.63 8.64
C PHE A 118 -16.09 -10.91 8.00
N GLU A 119 -17.22 -10.77 7.31
CA GLU A 119 -17.87 -11.89 6.63
C GLU A 119 -17.07 -12.36 5.41
N GLY A 120 -16.32 -13.45 5.58
CA GLY A 120 -15.56 -14.09 4.51
C GLY A 120 -14.58 -13.15 3.79
N THR A 121 -13.98 -13.66 2.73
CA THR A 121 -13.24 -12.83 1.77
C THR A 121 -13.68 -13.18 0.35
N PRO A 122 -13.37 -12.32 -0.64
CA PRO A 122 -13.71 -12.55 -2.04
C PRO A 122 -13.16 -13.84 -2.64
N VAL A 123 -12.18 -14.50 -2.01
CA VAL A 123 -11.64 -15.77 -2.51
C VAL A 123 -12.36 -17.00 -1.95
N THR A 124 -13.18 -16.86 -0.92
CA THR A 124 -13.87 -18.00 -0.28
C THR A 124 -14.78 -18.72 -1.27
N GLY A 125 -14.69 -20.06 -1.32
CA GLY A 125 -15.48 -20.89 -2.22
C GLY A 125 -15.10 -20.79 -3.69
N ARG A 126 -13.94 -20.18 -4.02
CA ARG A 126 -13.47 -20.02 -5.40
C ARG A 126 -12.25 -20.87 -5.69
N THR A 127 -12.15 -21.29 -6.95
CA THR A 127 -10.91 -21.83 -7.52
C THR A 127 -10.10 -20.68 -8.13
N THR A 128 -8.84 -20.56 -7.74
CA THR A 128 -7.89 -19.60 -8.30
C THR A 128 -6.64 -20.29 -8.81
N GLN A 129 -5.96 -19.68 -9.78
CA GLN A 129 -4.74 -20.23 -10.35
C GLN A 129 -3.56 -19.28 -10.08
N HIS A 130 -2.62 -19.72 -9.24
CA HIS A 130 -1.56 -18.87 -8.71
C HIS A 130 -0.21 -19.59 -8.67
N TYR A 131 0.82 -18.76 -8.59
CA TYR A 131 2.19 -19.17 -8.37
C TYR A 131 2.43 -19.27 -6.85
N ARG A 132 3.46 -20.03 -6.46
CA ARG A 132 3.97 -20.03 -5.08
C ARG A 132 4.21 -18.61 -4.58
N GLY A 133 3.97 -18.42 -3.29
CA GLY A 133 3.99 -17.11 -2.65
C GLY A 133 2.64 -16.39 -2.71
N ARG A 134 1.64 -16.89 -3.46
CA ARG A 134 0.35 -16.21 -3.66
C ARG A 134 -0.83 -17.18 -3.76
N ILE A 135 -0.70 -18.38 -3.22
CA ILE A 135 -1.63 -19.48 -3.53
C ILE A 135 -3.06 -19.23 -3.03
N PHE A 136 -3.22 -18.43 -1.97
CA PHE A 136 -4.52 -17.91 -1.55
C PHE A 136 -4.71 -16.42 -1.82
N ASN A 137 -4.00 -15.91 -2.83
CA ASN A 137 -3.98 -14.50 -3.21
C ASN A 137 -3.39 -13.57 -2.14
N THR A 138 -2.83 -12.44 -2.59
CA THR A 138 -2.20 -11.46 -1.72
C THR A 138 -3.22 -10.43 -1.23
N MET A 139 -3.17 -10.12 0.06
CA MET A 139 -3.93 -9.04 0.67
C MET A 139 -3.00 -7.85 0.93
N SER A 140 -3.46 -6.65 0.58
CA SER A 140 -2.83 -5.41 1.03
C SER A 140 -3.78 -4.74 2.01
N ALA A 141 -3.24 -4.24 3.12
CA ALA A 141 -4.05 -3.61 4.14
C ALA A 141 -3.38 -2.35 4.68
N ARG A 142 -4.21 -1.49 5.24
CA ARG A 142 -3.82 -0.26 5.93
C ARG A 142 -4.74 -0.05 7.11
N ILE A 143 -4.16 0.32 8.25
CA ILE A 143 -4.87 0.78 9.43
C ILE A 143 -4.32 2.16 9.78
N ILE A 144 -5.20 3.13 10.03
CA ILE A 144 -4.83 4.46 10.53
C ILE A 144 -5.45 4.59 11.92
N PRO A 145 -4.63 4.68 12.98
CA PRO A 145 -5.15 4.87 14.33
C PRO A 145 -5.78 6.26 14.43
N THR A 146 -6.93 6.35 15.09
CA THR A 146 -7.59 7.62 15.42
C THR A 146 -7.68 7.74 16.95
N ALA A 147 -8.04 8.93 17.44
CA ALA A 147 -8.22 9.14 18.88
C ALA A 147 -9.30 8.23 19.49
N SER A 148 -10.29 7.81 18.71
CA SER A 148 -11.45 7.02 19.15
C SER A 148 -11.47 5.58 18.62
N GLY A 149 -10.47 5.16 17.84
CA GLY A 149 -10.47 3.84 17.22
C GLY A 149 -9.48 3.69 16.07
N ALA A 150 -9.96 3.15 14.95
CA ALA A 150 -9.11 2.88 13.78
C ALA A 150 -9.88 2.96 12.46
N GLU A 151 -9.31 3.63 11.47
CA GLU A 151 -9.76 3.55 10.08
C GLU A 151 -9.05 2.40 9.38
N LEU A 152 -9.80 1.56 8.67
CA LEU A 152 -9.27 0.40 7.98
C LEU A 152 -9.54 0.46 6.47
N LEU A 153 -8.56 -0.01 5.70
CA LEU A 153 -8.67 -0.23 4.27
C LEU A 153 -7.96 -1.53 3.90
N VAL A 154 -8.70 -2.47 3.34
CA VAL A 154 -8.20 -3.77 2.90
C VAL A 154 -8.50 -3.95 1.42
N ARG A 155 -7.52 -4.48 0.68
CA ARG A 155 -7.61 -4.72 -0.75
C ARG A 155 -7.18 -6.13 -1.09
N MET A 156 -7.90 -6.73 -2.03
CA MET A 156 -7.53 -7.98 -2.66
C MET A 156 -7.75 -7.85 -4.17
N ASN A 157 -6.75 -8.23 -4.96
CA ASN A 157 -6.86 -8.26 -6.41
C ASN A 157 -6.93 -9.72 -6.83
N ILE A 158 -8.02 -10.18 -7.43
CA ILE A 158 -8.13 -11.56 -7.96
C ILE A 158 -7.77 -11.52 -9.44
N PRO A 159 -6.61 -12.08 -9.84
CA PRO A 159 -6.24 -12.22 -11.24
C PRO A 159 -7.31 -12.97 -12.04
N ARG A 160 -7.86 -12.29 -13.04
CA ARG A 160 -8.74 -12.87 -14.06
C ARG A 160 -8.35 -12.31 -15.42
N VAL A 161 -8.61 -13.09 -16.47
CA VAL A 161 -8.42 -12.68 -17.86
C VAL A 161 -9.80 -12.33 -18.42
N PRO A 162 -9.99 -11.16 -19.05
CA PRO A 162 -8.96 -10.19 -19.46
C PRO A 162 -8.58 -9.16 -18.38
N ARG A 163 -9.34 -9.03 -17.29
CA ARG A 163 -9.11 -8.01 -16.26
C ARG A 163 -9.21 -8.60 -14.86
N SER A 164 -8.29 -8.21 -13.98
CA SER A 164 -8.32 -8.59 -12.56
C SER A 164 -9.52 -7.95 -11.85
N GLU A 165 -10.22 -8.74 -11.04
CA GLU A 165 -11.25 -8.24 -10.13
C GLU A 165 -10.57 -7.54 -8.95
N GLN A 166 -11.06 -6.36 -8.59
CA GLN A 166 -10.50 -5.59 -7.48
C GLN A 166 -11.55 -5.48 -6.39
N TRP A 167 -11.20 -5.96 -5.21
CA TRP A 167 -12.08 -5.99 -4.06
C TRP A 167 -11.52 -5.12 -2.95
N ALA A 168 -12.42 -4.42 -2.28
CA ALA A 168 -12.12 -3.47 -1.23
C ALA A 168 -13.03 -3.65 -0.03
N LEU A 169 -12.47 -3.54 1.16
CA LEU A 169 -13.20 -3.44 2.41
C LEU A 169 -12.65 -2.22 3.16
N ALA A 170 -13.51 -1.28 3.51
CA ALA A 170 -13.12 -0.05 4.17
C ALA A 170 -14.18 0.39 5.18
N GLY A 171 -13.75 0.97 6.28
CA GLY A 171 -14.63 1.47 7.33
C GLY A 171 -13.85 2.04 8.50
N THR A 172 -14.57 2.58 9.47
CA THR A 172 -13.98 3.10 10.71
C THR A 172 -14.55 2.31 11.86
N TRP A 173 -13.68 1.71 12.65
CA TRP A 173 -14.03 0.98 13.86
C TRP A 173 -13.83 1.89 15.08
N THR A 174 -14.77 1.84 16.02
CA THR A 174 -14.64 2.43 17.36
C THR A 174 -15.11 1.40 18.41
N PRO A 175 -14.77 1.56 19.70
CA PRO A 175 -15.25 0.68 20.77
C PRO A 175 -16.78 0.53 20.82
N ASP A 176 -17.51 1.60 20.51
CA ASP A 176 -18.98 1.63 20.58
C ASP A 176 -19.64 1.23 19.26
N GLN A 177 -18.91 1.27 18.14
CA GLN A 177 -19.46 1.05 16.82
C GLN A 177 -18.53 0.18 15.95
N PRO A 178 -18.94 -1.05 15.58
CA PRO A 178 -18.20 -1.83 14.60
C PRO A 178 -18.21 -1.12 13.25
N SER A 179 -17.18 -1.34 12.43
CA SER A 179 -17.06 -0.67 11.15
C SER A 179 -18.17 -1.05 10.18
N ASN A 180 -18.77 -2.24 10.35
CA ASN A 180 -19.76 -2.82 9.43
C ASN A 180 -19.26 -2.87 7.98
N ALA A 181 -17.93 -2.89 7.80
CA ALA A 181 -17.30 -2.83 6.51
C ALA A 181 -17.61 -4.12 5.73
N LYS A 182 -18.03 -3.96 4.47
CA LYS A 182 -18.32 -5.07 3.56
C LYS A 182 -17.40 -5.05 2.37
N TRP A 183 -17.11 -6.23 1.83
CA TRP A 183 -16.39 -6.36 0.58
C TRP A 183 -17.21 -5.78 -0.57
N THR A 184 -16.59 -4.88 -1.33
CA THR A 184 -17.17 -4.27 -2.53
C THR A 184 -16.20 -4.44 -3.69
N GLU A 185 -16.71 -4.77 -4.86
CA GLU A 185 -15.92 -4.88 -6.08
C GLU A 185 -15.65 -3.47 -6.63
N LYS A 186 -14.58 -2.82 -6.16
CA LYS A 186 -14.14 -1.50 -6.61
C LYS A 186 -12.65 -1.31 -6.40
N TYR A 187 -12.07 -0.39 -7.18
CA TYR A 187 -10.74 0.12 -6.88
C TYR A 187 -10.78 0.99 -5.63
N ALA A 188 -9.90 0.71 -4.66
CA ALA A 188 -9.94 1.33 -3.33
C ALA A 188 -8.86 2.40 -3.09
N GLY A 189 -8.13 2.83 -4.14
CA GLY A 189 -6.99 3.73 -3.96
C GLY A 189 -5.78 3.04 -3.32
N ASN A 190 -4.77 3.82 -2.95
CA ASN A 190 -3.49 3.30 -2.43
C ASN A 190 -3.61 2.81 -0.97
N THR A 191 -3.05 1.63 -0.67
CA THR A 191 -2.90 1.11 0.70
C THR A 191 -1.57 1.49 1.34
N ALA A 192 -0.76 2.34 0.72
CA ALA A 192 0.41 2.92 1.36
C ALA A 192 -0.01 3.58 2.68
N ALA A 193 0.66 3.20 3.77
CA ALA A 193 0.45 3.79 5.08
C ALA A 193 0.87 5.26 5.02
N PRO A 194 -0.03 6.23 5.28
CA PRO A 194 0.28 7.63 5.13
C PRO A 194 1.26 8.11 6.20
N ASN A 195 1.33 7.48 7.37
CA ASN A 195 2.35 7.68 8.40
C ASN A 195 2.36 6.46 9.34
N GLU A 196 3.33 5.56 9.22
CA GLU A 196 3.60 4.58 10.28
C GLU A 196 4.01 5.35 11.54
N VAL A 197 3.44 5.01 12.68
CA VAL A 197 3.70 5.72 13.94
C VAL A 197 4.84 5.00 14.65
N LEU A 198 5.93 5.69 15.01
CA LEU A 198 6.87 5.20 16.02
C LEU A 198 6.32 5.55 17.41
N GLN A 199 6.27 4.58 18.31
CA GLN A 199 5.92 4.80 19.70
C GLN A 199 7.18 4.72 20.55
N ASN A 200 7.57 5.81 21.21
CA ASN A 200 8.79 5.87 22.02
C ASN A 200 10.05 5.35 21.30
N GLY A 201 10.19 5.67 20.01
CA GLY A 201 11.29 5.19 19.18
C GLY A 201 11.21 3.72 18.76
N ILE A 202 10.06 3.06 18.96
CA ILE A 202 9.79 1.67 18.56
C ILE A 202 8.85 1.64 17.34
N GLU A 203 9.29 0.94 16.30
CA GLU A 203 8.51 0.63 15.12
C GLU A 203 7.81 -0.74 15.27
N VAL A 204 6.62 -0.89 14.70
CA VAL A 204 5.98 -2.20 14.57
C VAL A 204 6.01 -2.65 13.12
N ILE A 205 6.63 -3.79 12.86
CA ILE A 205 6.76 -4.35 11.52
C ILE A 205 6.22 -5.78 11.44
N THR A 206 6.01 -6.24 10.22
CA THR A 206 5.68 -7.65 9.95
C THR A 206 6.85 -8.38 9.34
N VAL A 207 6.99 -9.67 9.66
CA VAL A 207 8.03 -10.54 9.12
C VAL A 207 7.43 -11.42 8.04
N HIS A 208 8.19 -11.67 6.97
CA HIS A 208 7.73 -12.53 5.89
C HIS A 208 7.32 -13.92 6.41
N GLY A 209 6.35 -14.53 5.76
CA GLY A 209 5.93 -15.88 6.04
C GLY A 209 5.50 -16.60 4.77
N ARG A 210 5.05 -17.84 4.90
CA ARG A 210 4.69 -18.67 3.74
C ARG A 210 3.53 -18.06 2.97
N GLU A 211 3.57 -18.18 1.65
CA GLU A 211 2.47 -17.77 0.76
C GLU A 211 2.03 -16.31 0.94
N SER A 212 2.96 -15.41 1.31
CA SER A 212 2.70 -13.99 1.63
C SER A 212 1.80 -13.76 2.85
N PHE A 213 1.68 -14.72 3.77
CA PHE A 213 1.07 -14.52 5.08
C PHE A 213 2.16 -14.18 6.10
N PRO A 214 2.25 -12.93 6.59
CA PRO A 214 3.34 -12.54 7.47
C PRO A 214 3.32 -13.35 8.78
N ALA A 215 4.48 -13.90 9.15
CA ALA A 215 4.57 -14.90 10.21
C ALA A 215 4.51 -14.31 11.62
N ALA A 216 4.93 -13.06 11.78
CA ALA A 216 5.01 -12.40 13.07
C ALA A 216 4.87 -10.87 12.96
N VAL A 217 4.56 -10.26 14.10
CA VAL A 217 4.66 -8.82 14.37
C VAL A 217 5.82 -8.59 15.34
N LEU A 218 6.73 -7.70 14.99
CA LEU A 218 7.88 -7.32 15.81
C LEU A 218 7.75 -5.88 16.29
N ALA A 219 8.21 -5.61 17.50
CA ALA A 219 8.62 -4.28 17.93
C ALA A 219 10.12 -4.13 17.67
N VAL A 220 10.52 -3.13 16.88
CA VAL A 220 11.92 -2.90 16.46
C VAL A 220 12.40 -1.55 16.98
N ALA A 221 13.51 -1.55 17.71
CA ALA A 221 14.17 -0.37 18.25
C ALA A 221 15.15 0.28 17.25
N ALA A 222 15.75 1.40 17.63
CA ALA A 222 16.63 2.19 16.77
C ALA A 222 17.94 1.47 16.43
N ASP A 223 18.40 0.63 17.34
CA ASP A 223 19.59 -0.22 17.20
C ASP A 223 19.29 -1.54 16.47
N GLU A 224 18.14 -1.63 15.79
CA GLU A 224 17.62 -2.83 15.11
C GLU A 224 17.36 -4.03 16.02
N SER A 225 17.54 -3.88 17.34
CA SER A 225 17.09 -4.88 18.29
C SER A 225 15.57 -5.01 18.22
N TYR A 226 15.07 -6.22 18.41
CA TYR A 226 13.64 -6.48 18.26
C TYR A 226 13.09 -7.42 19.32
N ARG A 227 11.79 -7.28 19.55
CA ARG A 227 10.97 -8.19 20.36
C ARG A 227 9.84 -8.74 19.52
N VAL A 228 9.68 -10.06 19.51
CA VAL A 228 8.52 -10.72 18.89
C VAL A 228 7.30 -10.45 19.77
N LEU A 229 6.31 -9.74 19.24
CA LEU A 229 5.08 -9.41 19.96
C LEU A 229 3.99 -10.45 19.72
N LEU A 230 3.92 -10.96 18.50
CA LEU A 230 2.93 -11.94 18.06
C LEU A 230 3.55 -12.81 16.97
N LYS A 231 3.33 -14.12 17.02
CA LYS A 231 3.79 -15.07 15.99
C LYS A 231 2.76 -16.16 15.72
N ASN A 232 2.71 -16.62 14.48
CA ASN A 232 1.91 -17.76 14.07
C ASN A 232 2.71 -19.07 14.21
N GLY A 233 2.10 -20.20 13.88
CA GLY A 233 2.75 -21.52 13.96
C GLY A 233 3.88 -21.77 12.95
N ASP A 234 4.04 -20.92 11.93
CA ASP A 234 5.10 -21.06 10.93
C ASP A 234 6.40 -20.36 11.36
N PHE A 235 6.33 -19.39 12.27
CA PHE A 235 7.45 -18.52 12.61
C PHE A 235 8.70 -19.28 13.08
N ASP A 236 8.58 -20.14 14.09
CA ASP A 236 9.75 -20.84 14.67
C ASP A 236 10.40 -21.81 13.68
N ARG A 237 9.64 -22.29 12.69
CA ARG A 237 10.16 -23.12 11.60
C ARG A 237 10.92 -22.30 10.56
N LEU A 238 10.44 -21.09 10.25
CA LEU A 238 11.07 -20.20 9.27
C LEU A 238 12.28 -19.46 9.85
N TYR A 239 12.25 -19.18 11.15
CA TYR A 239 13.22 -18.36 11.86
C TYR A 239 13.65 -19.05 13.17
N PRO A 240 14.26 -20.25 13.10
CA PRO A 240 14.62 -21.03 14.30
C PRO A 240 15.61 -20.29 15.19
N ASP A 241 16.51 -19.50 14.59
CA ASP A 241 17.53 -18.69 15.28
C ASP A 241 17.11 -17.21 15.43
N GLY A 242 15.82 -16.92 15.21
CA GLY A 242 15.30 -15.55 15.12
C GLY A 242 15.35 -14.96 13.71
N VAL A 243 14.79 -13.75 13.56
CA VAL A 243 14.73 -13.02 12.30
C VAL A 243 16.10 -12.41 11.98
N PRO A 244 16.71 -12.75 10.83
CA PRO A 244 17.99 -12.18 10.45
C PRO A 244 17.93 -10.65 10.30
N PRO A 245 18.96 -9.90 10.74
CA PRO A 245 18.98 -8.43 10.69
C PRO A 245 18.66 -7.84 9.31
N ARG A 246 19.17 -8.46 8.24
CA ARG A 246 18.86 -8.05 6.85
C ARG A 246 17.35 -7.95 6.57
N HIS A 247 16.55 -8.85 7.12
CA HIS A 247 15.10 -8.85 6.90
C HIS A 247 14.39 -7.76 7.70
N ILE A 248 14.99 -7.33 8.82
CA ILE A 248 14.53 -6.19 9.61
C ILE A 248 14.87 -4.91 8.85
N ALA A 249 16.12 -4.76 8.40
CA ALA A 249 16.60 -3.62 7.62
C ALA A 249 15.81 -3.41 6.30
N GLU A 250 15.43 -4.49 5.61
CA GLU A 250 14.59 -4.42 4.39
C GLU A 250 13.14 -3.96 4.66
N ARG A 251 12.68 -4.07 5.90
CA ARG A 251 11.26 -3.90 6.26
C ARG A 251 11.00 -2.68 7.11
N THR A 252 12.01 -2.20 7.85
CA THR A 252 11.89 -0.98 8.63
C THR A 252 11.63 0.21 7.71
N GLY A 253 10.59 0.97 8.03
CA GLY A 253 10.27 2.26 7.43
C GLY A 253 10.81 3.42 8.26
N ARG A 254 11.60 3.16 9.31
CA ARG A 254 12.02 4.14 10.33
C ARG A 254 12.55 5.44 9.74
N GLU A 255 13.56 5.40 8.87
CA GLU A 255 14.14 6.62 8.29
C GLU A 255 13.07 7.48 7.60
N ARG A 256 12.19 6.83 6.82
CA ARG A 256 11.07 7.51 6.15
C ARG A 256 10.09 8.09 7.16
N ILE A 257 9.78 7.37 8.24
CA ILE A 257 8.86 7.83 9.30
C ILE A 257 9.46 9.03 10.03
N GLU A 258 10.72 8.93 10.45
CA GLU A 258 11.44 10.00 11.16
C GLU A 258 11.56 11.24 10.28
N LYS A 259 11.91 11.07 9.00
CA LYS A 259 11.93 12.17 8.02
C LYS A 259 10.56 12.82 7.84
N SER A 260 9.49 12.02 7.76
CA SER A 260 8.11 12.53 7.64
C SER A 260 7.70 13.31 8.89
N ARG A 261 8.01 12.79 10.08
CA ARG A 261 7.72 13.45 11.37
C ARG A 261 8.48 14.75 11.52
N GLU A 262 9.77 14.74 11.23
CA GLU A 262 10.61 15.91 11.30
C GLU A 262 10.12 16.98 10.32
N PHE A 263 9.78 16.58 9.09
CA PHE A 263 9.18 17.47 8.10
C PHE A 263 7.88 18.11 8.62
N SER A 264 6.96 17.31 9.19
CA SER A 264 5.70 17.82 9.75
C SER A 264 5.93 18.77 10.93
N ARG A 265 6.82 18.41 11.86
CA ARG A 265 7.17 19.21 13.04
C ARG A 265 7.72 20.57 12.62
N VAL A 266 8.74 20.58 11.75
CA VAL A 266 9.37 21.82 11.27
C VAL A 266 8.35 22.69 10.51
N LYS A 267 7.48 22.08 9.71
CA LYS A 267 6.41 22.82 9.01
C LYS A 267 5.47 23.50 10.00
N GLU A 268 5.00 22.77 11.02
CA GLU A 268 4.09 23.29 12.04
C GLU A 268 4.73 24.44 12.83
N GLU A 269 5.95 24.23 13.35
CA GLU A 269 6.72 25.26 14.08
C GLU A 269 6.93 26.53 13.25
N LEU A 270 7.28 26.40 11.96
CA LEU A 270 7.45 27.55 11.08
C LEU A 270 6.13 28.24 10.76
N THR A 271 5.05 27.48 10.58
CA THR A 271 3.72 28.04 10.33
C THR A 271 3.25 28.84 11.55
N GLU A 272 3.40 28.30 12.75
CA GLU A 272 3.09 29.00 14.00
C GLU A 272 3.96 30.25 14.20
N LYS A 273 5.28 30.14 13.97
CA LYS A 273 6.22 31.27 14.02
C LYS A 273 5.78 32.41 13.11
N PHE A 274 5.36 32.12 11.89
CA PHE A 274 4.95 33.14 10.92
C PHE A 274 3.53 33.65 11.16
N ALA A 275 2.62 32.82 11.69
CA ALA A 275 1.31 33.27 12.15
C ALA A 275 1.43 34.25 13.32
N ALA A 276 2.35 34.00 14.27
CA ALA A 276 2.65 34.90 15.38
C ALA A 276 3.23 36.27 14.95
N GLN A 277 3.72 36.38 13.70
CA GLN A 277 4.16 37.64 13.10
C GLN A 277 3.02 38.42 12.41
N GLY A 278 1.77 37.96 12.54
CA GLY A 278 0.59 38.63 11.98
C GLY A 278 0.25 38.22 10.54
N LEU A 279 0.89 37.18 10.00
CA LEU A 279 0.49 36.61 8.70
C LEU A 279 -0.78 35.77 8.86
N ASN A 280 -1.66 35.80 7.86
CA ASN A 280 -2.77 34.83 7.79
C ASN A 280 -2.25 33.41 7.50
N ASP A 281 -3.07 32.40 7.79
CA ASP A 281 -2.69 30.98 7.68
C ASP A 281 -2.09 30.60 6.32
N GLY A 282 -2.65 31.12 5.22
CA GLY A 282 -2.15 30.86 3.87
C GLY A 282 -0.76 31.43 3.64
N ALA A 283 -0.55 32.69 4.00
CA ALA A 283 0.75 33.36 3.89
C ALA A 283 1.80 32.76 4.83
N ALA A 284 1.41 32.41 6.06
CA ALA A 284 2.26 31.74 7.03
C ALA A 284 2.71 30.37 6.51
N SER A 285 1.80 29.57 5.95
CA SER A 285 2.13 28.27 5.38
C SER A 285 3.04 28.38 4.15
N LEU A 286 2.84 29.36 3.27
CA LEU A 286 3.73 29.57 2.11
C LEU A 286 5.14 29.95 2.57
N ARG A 287 5.24 30.87 3.53
CA ARG A 287 6.53 31.28 4.09
C ARG A 287 7.23 30.17 4.86
N ALA A 288 6.47 29.29 5.52
CA ALA A 288 7.01 28.07 6.12
C ALA A 288 7.64 27.15 5.06
N TYR A 289 7.00 26.95 3.90
CA TYR A 289 7.60 26.17 2.82
C TYR A 289 8.87 26.82 2.25
N ASP A 290 8.92 28.14 2.14
CA ASP A 290 10.13 28.86 1.70
C ASP A 290 11.29 28.62 2.67
N GLU A 291 11.05 28.74 3.97
CA GLU A 291 12.09 28.48 4.98
C GLU A 291 12.50 27.00 5.03
N MET A 292 11.55 26.07 4.88
CA MET A 292 11.85 24.63 4.78
C MET A 292 12.75 24.29 3.58
N GLU A 293 12.60 25.02 2.48
CA GLU A 293 13.48 24.90 1.32
C GLU A 293 14.90 25.37 1.64
N GLU A 294 15.06 26.51 2.31
CA GLU A 294 16.37 27.01 2.73
C GLU A 294 17.05 26.10 3.76
N LEU A 295 16.26 25.46 4.63
CA LEU A 295 16.73 24.44 5.58
C LEU A 295 17.05 23.07 4.92
N GLY A 296 16.75 22.89 3.63
CA GLY A 296 17.02 21.65 2.89
C GLY A 296 16.01 20.52 3.09
N PHE A 297 14.86 20.79 3.74
CA PHE A 297 13.76 19.83 3.83
C PHE A 297 13.02 19.63 2.50
N LEU A 298 13.10 20.63 1.63
CA LEU A 298 12.52 20.62 0.29
C LEU A 298 13.61 20.84 -0.76
N PRO A 299 13.46 20.25 -1.96
CA PRO A 299 14.32 20.61 -3.09
C PRO A 299 14.23 22.11 -3.38
N LYS A 300 15.35 22.73 -3.70
CA LYS A 300 15.38 24.14 -4.10
C LYS A 300 14.49 24.37 -5.31
N SER A 301 13.58 25.33 -5.19
CA SER A 301 12.75 25.80 -6.28
C SER A 301 13.64 26.47 -7.32
N PRO A 302 13.26 26.46 -8.61
CA PRO A 302 13.98 27.21 -9.62
C PRO A 302 14.11 28.68 -9.23
N ARG A 303 15.28 29.25 -9.51
CA ARG A 303 15.59 30.65 -9.22
C ARG A 303 15.73 31.42 -10.53
N LEU A 304 15.24 32.65 -10.55
CA LEU A 304 15.37 33.59 -11.66
C LEU A 304 16.43 34.61 -11.29
N VAL A 305 17.35 34.88 -12.21
CA VAL A 305 18.33 35.96 -12.08
C VAL A 305 18.14 36.91 -13.26
N ALA A 306 17.97 38.20 -12.98
CA ALA A 306 17.97 39.23 -14.00
C ALA A 306 19.35 39.92 -14.06
N THR A 307 19.96 39.92 -15.23
CA THR A 307 21.21 40.66 -15.50
C THR A 307 20.90 41.83 -16.44
N PRO A 308 21.15 43.08 -16.05
CA PRO A 308 20.88 44.23 -16.91
C PRO A 308 21.78 44.20 -18.15
N LEU A 309 21.20 44.49 -19.31
CA LEU A 309 21.90 44.52 -20.60
C LEU A 309 21.72 45.88 -21.29
N SER A 310 22.74 46.28 -22.04
CA SER A 310 22.64 47.42 -22.98
C SER A 310 21.80 47.08 -24.21
N ALA A 311 21.85 45.82 -24.68
CA ALA A 311 21.03 45.28 -25.76
C ALA A 311 20.87 43.76 -25.62
N ALA A 312 19.76 43.21 -26.14
CA ALA A 312 19.53 41.77 -26.14
C ALA A 312 20.51 41.05 -27.10
N PRO A 313 21.10 39.90 -26.71
CA PRO A 313 21.90 39.07 -27.62
C PRO A 313 21.04 38.54 -28.78
N ALA A 314 21.65 38.38 -29.95
CA ALA A 314 20.92 37.98 -31.17
C ALA A 314 20.34 36.55 -31.08
N ASP A 315 20.92 35.70 -30.25
CA ASP A 315 20.55 34.29 -30.03
C ASP A 315 19.53 34.10 -28.91
N VAL A 316 19.13 35.17 -28.19
CA VAL A 316 18.23 35.09 -27.04
C VAL A 316 16.83 35.57 -27.41
N LYS A 317 15.81 34.78 -27.07
CA LYS A 317 14.41 35.16 -27.29
C LYS A 317 14.04 36.35 -26.42
N VAL A 318 13.57 37.43 -27.04
CA VAL A 318 13.09 38.64 -26.35
C VAL A 318 11.59 38.57 -26.12
N PHE A 319 11.16 38.90 -24.91
CA PHE A 319 9.77 39.12 -24.50
C PHE A 319 9.59 40.58 -24.10
N ASP A 320 8.69 41.27 -24.80
CA ASP A 320 8.28 42.63 -24.47
C ASP A 320 7.16 42.55 -23.44
N ILE A 321 7.46 42.96 -22.20
CA ILE A 321 6.50 42.96 -21.09
C ILE A 321 6.20 44.42 -20.75
N PRO A 322 4.97 44.91 -21.04
CA PRO A 322 4.55 46.27 -20.66
C PRO A 322 4.72 46.49 -19.16
N GLN A 323 5.08 47.71 -18.75
CA GLN A 323 5.30 48.01 -17.33
C GLN A 323 4.01 47.83 -16.51
N GLU A 324 2.88 48.15 -17.13
CA GLU A 324 1.54 48.04 -16.57
C GLU A 324 1.22 46.61 -16.11
N TYR A 325 1.84 45.59 -16.74
CA TYR A 325 1.64 44.19 -16.34
C TYR A 325 2.20 43.95 -14.93
N PHE A 326 3.37 44.51 -14.61
CA PHE A 326 3.95 44.40 -13.27
C PHE A 326 3.10 45.16 -12.24
N GLU A 327 2.56 46.31 -12.61
CA GLU A 327 1.72 47.16 -11.74
C GLU A 327 0.41 46.49 -11.33
N VAL A 328 -0.20 45.69 -12.21
CA VAL A 328 -1.42 44.93 -11.91
C VAL A 328 -1.17 43.57 -11.26
N GLY A 329 0.08 43.26 -10.89
CA GLY A 329 0.41 42.03 -10.18
C GLY A 329 0.79 40.84 -11.07
N LEU A 330 1.03 41.04 -12.38
CA LEU A 330 1.55 39.99 -13.26
C LEU A 330 3.07 39.88 -13.16
N PHE A 331 3.61 38.72 -13.52
CA PHE A 331 5.05 38.46 -13.63
C PHE A 331 5.87 38.92 -12.40
N GLN A 332 5.33 38.72 -11.19
CA GLN A 332 5.93 39.24 -9.95
C GLN A 332 7.34 38.68 -9.68
N ASP A 333 7.64 37.46 -10.13
CA ASP A 333 8.98 36.89 -10.04
C ASP A 333 9.98 37.62 -10.96
N ILE A 334 9.56 37.98 -12.16
CA ILE A 334 10.35 38.80 -13.11
C ILE A 334 10.54 40.21 -12.58
N ALA A 335 9.47 40.85 -12.06
CA ALA A 335 9.56 42.18 -11.45
C ALA A 335 10.57 42.19 -10.30
N ALA A 336 10.44 41.24 -9.37
CA ALA A 336 11.36 41.12 -8.23
C ALA A 336 12.81 40.84 -8.66
N ALA A 337 13.03 40.04 -9.71
CA ALA A 337 14.38 39.83 -10.25
C ALA A 337 14.97 41.10 -10.89
N ILE A 338 14.15 41.90 -11.56
CA ILE A 338 14.55 43.20 -12.14
C ILE A 338 14.89 44.20 -11.04
N ASP A 339 14.11 44.24 -9.96
CA ASP A 339 14.32 45.13 -8.82
C ASP A 339 15.57 44.76 -8.01
N ALA A 340 15.96 43.48 -8.02
CA ALA A 340 17.16 42.95 -7.39
C ALA A 340 18.11 42.31 -8.43
N PRO A 341 18.74 43.12 -9.31
CA PRO A 341 19.55 42.59 -10.40
C PRO A 341 20.76 41.80 -9.88
N ASN A 342 21.10 40.72 -10.57
CA ASN A 342 22.13 39.74 -10.24
C ASN A 342 21.90 38.95 -8.94
N GLN A 343 20.69 39.01 -8.36
CA GLN A 343 20.30 38.19 -7.22
C GLN A 343 19.34 37.07 -7.65
N GLU A 344 19.38 35.96 -6.91
CA GLU A 344 18.46 34.85 -7.13
C GLU A 344 17.10 35.15 -6.50
N VAL A 345 16.07 35.20 -7.35
CA VAL A 345 14.68 35.35 -6.92
C VAL A 345 13.93 34.05 -7.14
N LYS A 346 13.08 33.67 -6.19
CA LYS A 346 12.25 32.46 -6.33
C LYS A 346 11.28 32.61 -7.49
N THR A 347 11.29 31.68 -8.44
CA THR A 347 10.30 31.70 -9.53
C THR A 347 8.93 31.37 -8.95
N SER A 348 7.88 32.06 -9.38
CA SER A 348 6.53 31.65 -9.03
C SER A 348 6.23 30.31 -9.72
N THR A 349 5.92 29.28 -8.94
CA THR A 349 5.46 27.98 -9.46
C THR A 349 4.03 28.02 -9.98
N SER A 350 3.30 29.10 -9.74
CA SER A 350 1.96 29.31 -10.30
C SER A 350 2.06 29.51 -11.80
N ASP A 351 1.20 28.82 -12.54
CA ASP A 351 0.82 29.24 -13.88
C ASP A 351 0.54 30.75 -13.84
N TYR A 352 1.30 31.55 -14.60
CA TYR A 352 0.97 32.96 -14.82
C TYR A 352 -0.54 33.00 -15.11
N LEU A 353 -1.29 33.68 -14.24
CA LEU A 353 -2.76 33.64 -14.22
C LEU A 353 -3.25 33.88 -15.65
N LYS A 354 -4.16 33.03 -16.13
CA LYS A 354 -4.82 33.24 -17.43
C LYS A 354 -5.71 34.47 -17.32
N TYR A 355 -5.14 35.65 -17.51
CA TYR A 355 -5.92 36.80 -17.92
C TYR A 355 -6.34 36.57 -19.37
N TYR A 356 -7.58 36.92 -19.69
CA TYR A 356 -8.22 36.58 -20.98
C TYR A 356 -7.43 37.10 -22.19
N ASP A 357 -6.53 38.08 -21.99
CA ASP A 357 -5.78 38.78 -23.02
C ASP A 357 -4.23 38.73 -22.88
N ASP A 358 -3.65 37.90 -21.99
CA ASP A 358 -2.18 37.82 -21.84
C ASP A 358 -1.53 36.79 -22.77
N GLU A 359 -1.29 37.18 -24.03
CA GLU A 359 -0.52 36.37 -24.98
C GLU A 359 0.97 36.21 -24.59
N VAL A 360 1.54 37.20 -23.90
CA VAL A 360 2.97 37.21 -23.55
C VAL A 360 3.25 36.14 -22.50
N GLY A 361 2.41 36.02 -21.47
CA GLY A 361 2.52 35.00 -20.44
C GLY A 361 2.39 33.59 -21.01
N LEU A 362 1.45 33.36 -21.94
CA LEU A 362 1.30 32.07 -22.63
C LEU A 362 2.54 31.71 -23.45
N ARG A 363 3.08 32.67 -24.21
CA ARG A 363 4.30 32.46 -25.03
C ARG A 363 5.53 32.21 -24.16
N LEU A 364 5.69 32.97 -23.08
CA LEU A 364 6.79 32.81 -22.13
C LEU A 364 6.70 31.46 -21.43
N LYS A 365 5.50 31.06 -20.99
CA LYS A 365 5.26 29.75 -20.37
C LYS A 365 5.63 28.61 -21.32
N ARG A 366 5.16 28.64 -22.57
CA ARG A 366 5.52 27.63 -23.59
C ARG A 366 7.03 27.56 -23.77
N TRP A 367 7.68 28.71 -23.93
CA TRP A 367 9.14 28.79 -24.08
C TRP A 367 9.90 28.13 -22.92
N ARG A 368 9.51 28.39 -21.67
CA ARG A 368 10.10 27.77 -20.47
C ARG A 368 9.83 26.27 -20.38
N ASN A 369 8.61 25.84 -20.77
CA ASN A 369 8.21 24.44 -20.78
C ASN A 369 8.97 23.61 -21.83
N ASP A 370 9.39 24.24 -22.92
CA ASP A 370 10.25 23.62 -23.95
C ASP A 370 11.71 23.43 -23.47
N GLY A 371 12.00 23.74 -22.19
CA GLY A 371 13.32 23.56 -21.58
C GLY A 371 14.27 24.75 -21.72
N ASN A 372 13.79 25.88 -22.23
CA ASN A 372 14.63 27.07 -22.38
C ASN A 372 14.77 27.82 -21.05
N ASP A 373 16.00 27.92 -20.56
CA ASP A 373 16.32 28.56 -19.29
C ASP A 373 16.90 29.97 -19.44
N ARG A 374 17.08 30.46 -20.67
CA ARG A 374 17.57 31.80 -20.96
C ARG A 374 16.63 32.53 -21.90
N PHE A 375 16.27 33.76 -21.56
CA PHE A 375 15.46 34.66 -22.37
C PHE A 375 15.74 36.12 -21.97
N ALA A 376 15.38 37.09 -22.80
CA ALA A 376 15.49 38.50 -22.47
C ALA A 376 14.10 39.09 -22.22
N VAL A 377 13.98 39.96 -21.24
CA VAL A 377 12.78 40.76 -20.98
C VAL A 377 13.12 42.22 -21.27
N ARG A 378 12.28 42.86 -22.09
CA ARG A 378 12.36 44.30 -22.33
C ARG A 378 11.13 44.96 -21.73
N THR A 379 11.36 45.96 -20.90
CA THR A 379 10.32 46.72 -20.21
C THR A 379 10.83 48.11 -19.83
N ALA A 380 9.97 49.13 -19.87
CA ALA A 380 10.30 50.52 -19.55
C ALA A 380 11.60 51.03 -20.25
N GLY A 381 11.82 50.62 -21.51
CA GLY A 381 13.01 50.99 -22.29
C GLY A 381 14.33 50.32 -21.85
N ARG A 382 14.30 49.41 -20.87
CA ARG A 382 15.45 48.64 -20.40
C ARG A 382 15.36 47.18 -20.82
N THR A 383 16.51 46.53 -20.96
CA THR A 383 16.60 45.12 -21.32
C THR A 383 17.33 44.35 -20.22
N TYR A 384 16.80 43.19 -19.85
CA TYR A 384 17.36 42.31 -18.85
C TYR A 384 17.47 40.89 -19.40
N LEU A 385 18.63 40.25 -19.25
CA LEU A 385 18.77 38.82 -19.48
C LEU A 385 18.24 38.08 -18.26
N MET A 386 17.28 37.19 -18.50
CA MET A 386 16.72 36.28 -17.51
C MET A 386 17.38 34.92 -17.64
N GLU A 387 17.87 34.41 -16.52
CA GLU A 387 18.40 33.04 -16.40
C GLU A 387 17.62 32.28 -15.33
N VAL A 388 17.08 31.12 -15.71
CA VAL A 388 16.37 30.19 -14.83
C VAL A 388 17.36 29.14 -14.36
N ARG A 389 17.75 29.21 -13.10
CA ARG A 389 18.59 28.20 -12.45
C ARG A 389 17.71 27.09 -11.89
N ARG A 390 17.75 25.92 -12.52
CA ARG A 390 17.08 24.72 -12.03
C ARG A 390 18.05 23.92 -11.15
N PHE A 391 17.56 23.44 -10.02
CA PHE A 391 18.31 22.54 -9.16
C PHE A 391 17.83 21.12 -9.44
N ASP A 392 18.73 20.26 -9.91
CA ASP A 392 18.41 18.87 -10.19
C ASP A 392 17.90 18.18 -8.92
N ARG A 393 16.79 17.45 -9.06
CA ARG A 393 16.34 16.51 -8.03
C ARG A 393 17.31 15.33 -8.03
N LYS A 394 18.27 15.34 -7.10
CA LYS A 394 19.09 14.17 -6.80
C LYS A 394 18.24 13.06 -6.20
#